data_AF-A0A822CKP9-F1
#
_entry.id   AF-A0A822CKP9-F1
#
_cell.length_a   1.000
_cell.length_b   1.000
_cell.length_c   1.000
_cell.angle_alpha   90.00
_cell.angle_beta   90.00
_cell.angle_gamma   90.00
#
_symmetry.space_group_name_H-M   'P 1'
#
loop_
_entity.id
_entity.type
_entity.pdbx_description
1 polymer ?
#
loop_
_entity_poly.entity_id
_entity_poly.type
_entity_poly.pdbx_seq_one_letter_code
_entity_poly.pdbx_strand_id
1 'polypeptide(L)' 'SPEGTCRGAPLCVEVGLNILKQMKGIPGRPGWFYKCDSQCALEMRCPPGLTFDDLYQRCEWPRNGSQPPM' A
#
# COMPACT_ATOMS: atom_id res chain seq x y z
N SER A 1 9.27 -16.92 -8.59
CA SER A 1 8.50 -15.67 -8.49
C SER A 1 8.25 -15.32 -7.05
N PRO A 2 8.90 -14.27 -6.56
CA PRO A 2 8.17 -13.04 -6.24
C PRO A 2 8.95 -11.82 -6.73
N GLU A 3 8.44 -11.10 -7.73
CA GLU A 3 9.06 -9.85 -8.18
C GLU A 3 8.58 -8.65 -7.34
N GLY A 4 8.57 -8.82 -6.02
CA GLY A 4 8.53 -7.71 -5.09
C GLY A 4 9.96 -7.19 -4.96
N THR A 5 10.36 -6.26 -5.82
CA THR A 5 11.69 -5.63 -5.70
C THR A 5 11.77 -4.97 -4.34
N CYS A 6 12.51 -5.57 -3.39
CA CYS A 6 12.86 -4.92 -2.14
C CYS A 6 13.71 -3.70 -2.48
N ARG A 7 13.04 -2.56 -2.66
CA ARG A 7 13.72 -1.28 -2.59
C ARG A 7 13.86 -1.01 -1.11
N GLY A 8 15.09 -0.99 -0.61
CA GLY A 8 15.37 -0.53 0.74
C GLY A 8 14.82 0.89 0.87
N ALA A 9 13.60 1.01 1.39
CA ALA A 9 12.94 2.29 1.51
C ALA A 9 13.29 2.82 2.89
N PRO A 10 13.97 3.98 3.00
CA PRO A 10 14.15 4.63 4.29
C PRO A 10 12.81 4.87 5.00
N LEU A 11 11.70 4.94 4.25
CA LEU A 11 10.32 5.01 4.75
C LEU A 11 9.87 3.84 5.64
N CYS A 12 10.49 2.65 5.56
CA CYS A 12 10.19 1.51 6.43
C CYS A 12 11.07 1.46 7.68
N VAL A 13 12.09 2.34 7.77
CA VAL A 13 13.14 2.32 8.80
C VAL A 13 13.09 3.53 9.73
N GLU A 14 12.11 4.42 9.59
CA GLU A 14 12.02 5.59 10.46
C GLU A 14 11.16 5.26 11.69
N VAL A 15 11.85 4.73 12.72
CA VAL A 15 11.59 4.93 14.16
C VAL A 15 10.16 5.41 14.47
N GLY A 16 9.22 4.48 14.69
CA GLY A 16 7.93 4.79 15.32
C GLY A 16 6.68 4.70 14.45
N LEU A 17 6.69 4.06 13.27
CA LEU A 17 5.43 3.58 12.69
C LEU A 17 4.85 2.53 13.64
N ASN A 18 3.75 2.88 14.31
CA ASN A 18 2.95 1.95 15.13
C ASN A 18 2.88 0.60 14.41
N ILE A 19 3.05 -0.51 15.14
CA ILE A 19 3.12 -1.89 14.61
C ILE A 19 1.99 -2.23 13.61
N LEU A 20 0.90 -1.47 13.64
CA LEU A 20 -0.29 -1.59 12.80
C LEU A 20 -0.19 -0.88 11.42
N LYS A 21 0.71 0.09 11.21
CA LYS A 21 0.76 0.94 10.02
C LYS A 21 2.01 0.65 9.15
N GLN A 22 2.12 -0.59 8.65
CA GLN A 22 3.27 -1.08 7.86
C GLN A 22 3.12 -0.86 6.35
N MET A 23 2.02 -0.28 5.87
CA MET A 23 1.70 -0.14 4.44
C MET A 23 1.55 1.34 4.03
N LYS A 24 2.08 1.71 2.86
CA LYS A 24 2.06 3.09 2.36
C LYS A 24 1.64 3.17 0.89
N GLY A 25 0.62 3.96 0.59
CA GLY A 25 0.16 4.18 -0.78
C GLY A 25 1.19 4.91 -1.63
N ILE A 26 1.17 4.63 -2.95
CA ILE A 26 2.05 5.28 -3.92
C ILE A 26 1.38 6.55 -4.47
N PRO A 27 1.98 7.74 -4.31
CA PRO A 27 1.44 8.96 -4.91
C PRO A 27 1.45 8.82 -6.45
N GLY A 28 0.30 9.08 -7.09
CA GLY A 28 0.10 8.90 -8.53
C GLY A 28 -0.31 7.49 -8.96
N ARG A 29 -0.28 6.50 -8.06
CA ARG A 29 -0.76 5.13 -8.32
C ARG A 29 -1.62 4.62 -7.16
N PRO A 30 -2.92 5.00 -7.12
CA PRO A 30 -3.81 4.63 -6.02
C PRO A 30 -4.00 3.12 -5.86
N GLY A 31 -3.95 2.34 -6.95
CA GLY A 31 -4.02 0.88 -6.89
C GLY A 31 -2.71 0.20 -6.47
N TRP A 32 -1.70 0.94 -6.02
CA TRP A 32 -0.40 0.41 -5.63
C TRP A 32 0.02 0.93 -4.26
N PHE A 33 0.68 0.08 -3.49
CA PHE A 33 1.15 0.38 -2.16
C PHE A 33 2.43 -0.38 -1.84
N TYR A 34 3.21 0.14 -0.91
CA TYR A 34 4.37 -0.53 -0.36
C TYR A 34 3.97 -1.23 0.94
N LYS A 35 4.33 -2.49 1.10
CA LYS A 35 4.25 -3.23 2.37
C LYS A 35 5.65 -3.35 2.96
N CYS A 36 5.85 -2.81 4.15
CA CYS A 36 7.08 -2.97 4.90
C CYS A 36 7.15 -4.39 5.49
N ASP A 37 8.21 -5.12 5.17
CA ASP A 37 8.54 -6.42 5.77
C ASP A 37 10.04 -6.42 6.07
N SER A 38 10.42 -6.58 7.33
CA SER A 38 11.82 -6.80 7.73
C SER A 38 12.85 -5.83 7.08
N GLN A 39 12.54 -4.52 7.07
CA GLN A 39 13.31 -3.42 6.42
C GLN A 39 13.21 -3.31 4.89
N CYS A 40 12.34 -4.08 4.26
CA CYS A 40 12.05 -4.01 2.83
C CYS A 40 10.70 -3.36 2.55
N ALA A 41 10.62 -2.45 1.58
CA ALA A 41 9.35 -2.05 1.00
C ALA A 41 9.04 -2.95 -0.20
N LEU A 42 8.01 -3.80 -0.05
CA LEU A 42 7.48 -4.63 -1.11
C LEU A 42 6.39 -3.87 -1.85
N GLU A 43 6.61 -3.59 -3.14
CA GLU A 43 5.56 -3.01 -4.00
C GLU A 43 4.47 -4.06 -4.25
N MET A 44 3.25 -3.76 -3.80
CA MET A 44 2.06 -4.58 -3.96
C MET A 44 0.97 -3.79 -4.70
N ARG A 45 0.17 -4.53 -5.47
CA ARG A 45 -0.94 -3.97 -6.24
C ARG A 45 -2.26 -4.44 -5.65
N CYS A 46 -3.19 -3.51 -5.45
CA CYS A 46 -4.57 -3.80 -5.11
C CYS A 46 -5.31 -4.44 -6.29
N PRO A 47 -6.40 -5.19 -6.04
CA PRO A 47 -7.26 -5.67 -7.10
C PRO A 47 -7.76 -4.50 -8.00
N PRO A 48 -8.02 -4.75 -9.29
CA PRO A 48 -8.44 -3.71 -10.21
C PRO A 48 -9.72 -3.02 -9.72
N GLY A 49 -9.73 -1.69 -9.74
CA GLY A 49 -10.84 -0.86 -9.27
C GLY A 49 -10.75 -0.44 -7.79
N LEU A 50 -9.80 -1.00 -7.03
CA LEU A 50 -9.55 -0.60 -5.65
C LEU A 50 -8.37 0.37 -5.53
N THR A 51 -8.45 1.22 -4.52
CA THR A 51 -7.41 2.16 -4.10
C THR A 51 -6.87 1.74 -2.75
N PHE A 52 -5.56 1.84 -2.54
CA PHE A 52 -4.98 1.63 -1.22
C PHE A 52 -5.31 2.81 -0.32
N ASP A 53 -6.00 2.52 0.79
CA ASP A 53 -6.33 3.49 1.81
C ASP A 53 -5.26 3.48 2.91
N ASP A 54 -4.56 4.60 3.09
CA ASP A 54 -3.51 4.70 4.10
C ASP A 54 -4.08 4.74 5.52
N LEU A 55 -5.31 5.20 5.73
CA LEU A 55 -5.93 5.27 7.04
C LEU A 55 -6.29 3.87 7.54
N TYR A 56 -6.91 3.06 6.69
CA TYR A 56 -7.35 1.70 7.00
C TYR A 56 -6.34 0.61 6.66
N GLN A 57 -5.21 0.95 6.02
CA GLN A 57 -4.15 0.02 5.62
C GLN A 57 -4.65 -1.14 4.75
N ARG A 58 -5.62 -0.86 3.87
CA ARG A 58 -6.26 -1.86 3.02
C ARG A 58 -6.65 -1.30 1.67
N CYS A 59 -6.82 -2.19 0.71
CA CYS A 59 -7.47 -1.85 -0.55
C CYS A 59 -8.95 -1.57 -0.29
N GLU A 60 -9.36 -0.34 -0.53
CA GLU A 60 -10.72 0.16 -0.37
C GLU A 60 -11.17 0.85 -1.65
N TRP A 61 -12.48 0.95 -1.85
CA TRP A 61 -13.01 1.67 -3.00
C TRP A 61 -12.68 3.16 -2.86
N PRO A 62 -12.26 3.84 -3.94
CA PRO A 62 -12.05 5.27 -3.87
C PRO A 62 -13.35 5.94 -3.41
N ARG A 63 -13.28 6.71 -2.32
CA ARG A 63 -14.42 7.37 -1.68
C ARG A 63 -15.20 8.29 -2.63
N ASN A 64 -14.61 8.63 -3.79
CA ASN A 64 -15.19 9.46 -4.85
C ASN A 64 -15.66 8.68 -6.10
N GLY A 65 -15.84 7.36 -6.04
CA GLY A 65 -16.74 6.70 -6.97
C GLY A 65 -16.13 5.66 -7.90
N SER A 66 -16.18 4.42 -7.45
CA SER A 66 -16.77 3.34 -8.26
C SER A 66 -17.08 2.17 -7.33
N GLN A 67 -18.13 2.32 -6.50
CA GLN A 67 -18.93 1.13 -6.20
C GLN A 67 -19.37 0.62 -7.58
N PRO A 68 -19.03 -0.61 -8.00
CA PRO A 68 -19.77 -1.20 -9.11
C PRO A 68 -21.24 -1.17 -8.67
N PRO A 69 -22.17 -0.61 -9.48
CA PRO A 69 -23.57 -0.80 -9.20
C PRO A 69 -23.81 -2.31 -9.20
N MET A 70 -24.25 -2.83 -8.06
CA MET A 70 -24.86 -4.16 -7.97
C MET A 70 -26.11 -4.23 -8.84
#